data_AF-A0AAD9YC26-F1
#
_entry.id   AF-A0AAD9YC26-F1
#
_cell.length_a   1.000
_cell.length_b   1.000
_cell.length_c   1.000
_cell.angle_alpha   90.00
_cell.angle_beta   90.00
_cell.angle_gamma   90.00
#
_symmetry.space_group_name_H-M   'P 1'
#
loop_
_entity.id
_entity.type
_entity.pdbx_description
1 polymer ?
#
loop_
_entity_poly.entity_id
_entity_poly.type
_entity_poly.pdbx_seq_one_letter_code
_entity_poly.pdbx_strand_id
1 'polypeptide(L)'
;MHFTTAAAFIVAAITPLSSAATCENLGNRAIPTWQVTASGVDDIPGKCGGLWDNLNGYGACGKSATVCGGSNGNLVWRFTGSSACTAGVVNTVWYSATKNNFGSISCQI
;
A
#
# COMPACT_ATOMS: atom_id res chain seq x y z
N MET A 1 -39.20 38.26 24.95
CA MET A 1 -39.20 36.83 24.57
C MET A 1 -37.84 36.55 23.94
N HIS A 2 -36.97 35.78 24.59
CA HIS A 2 -35.65 35.43 24.04
C HIS A 2 -35.74 34.04 23.40
N PHE A 3 -35.42 33.93 22.11
CA PHE A 3 -35.37 32.68 21.37
C PHE A 3 -33.94 32.16 21.34
N THR A 4 -33.69 31.06 22.02
CA THR A 4 -32.40 30.35 22.04
C THR A 4 -32.45 29.26 20.97
N THR A 5 -31.80 29.48 19.84
CA THR A 5 -31.73 28.50 18.74
C THR A 5 -30.48 27.62 18.93
N ALA A 6 -30.68 26.36 19.31
CA ALA A 6 -29.60 25.37 19.37
C ALA A 6 -29.38 24.75 17.98
N ALA A 7 -28.22 25.01 17.37
CA ALA A 7 -27.80 24.36 16.13
C ALA A 7 -27.23 22.96 16.47
N ALA A 8 -27.89 21.91 15.99
CA ALA A 8 -27.42 20.53 16.14
C ALA A 8 -26.42 20.21 15.02
N PHE A 9 -25.15 19.99 15.38
CA PHE A 9 -24.13 19.46 14.47
C PHE A 9 -24.29 17.93 14.37
N ILE A 10 -24.76 17.45 13.22
CA ILE A 10 -24.79 16.02 12.89
C ILE A 10 -23.40 15.64 12.39
N VAL A 11 -22.61 14.98 13.24
CA VAL A 11 -21.35 14.34 12.83
C VAL A 11 -21.69 13.01 12.15
N ALA A 12 -21.62 12.97 10.83
CA ALA A 12 -21.73 11.71 10.09
C ALA A 12 -20.50 10.85 10.41
N ALA A 13 -20.72 9.69 11.02
CA ALA A 13 -19.67 8.71 11.29
C ALA A 13 -19.18 8.11 9.95
N ILE A 14 -18.01 8.51 9.51
CA ILE A 14 -17.32 7.91 8.36
C ILE A 14 -16.73 6.59 8.86
N THR A 15 -17.44 5.48 8.67
CA THR A 15 -16.86 4.16 8.96
C THR A 15 -15.74 3.91 7.96
N PRO A 16 -14.48 3.71 8.39
CA PRO A 16 -13.42 3.35 7.46
C PRO A 16 -13.81 2.01 6.82
N LEU A 17 -13.86 1.97 5.48
CA LEU A 17 -13.91 0.71 4.76
C LEU A 17 -12.64 -0.04 5.17
N SER A 18 -12.78 -1.20 5.81
CA SER A 18 -11.64 -2.02 6.18
C SER A 18 -10.88 -2.41 4.92
N SER A 19 -9.83 -1.65 4.61
CA SER A 19 -8.90 -1.91 3.52
C SER A 19 -7.94 -3.00 3.98
N ALA A 20 -7.95 -4.12 3.26
CA ALA A 20 -7.13 -5.27 3.59
C ALA A 20 -5.98 -5.36 2.59
N ALA A 21 -4.83 -4.80 2.98
CA ALA A 21 -3.60 -5.02 2.24
C ALA A 21 -3.01 -6.40 2.57
N THR A 22 -2.57 -7.14 1.56
CA THR A 22 -1.87 -8.42 1.72
C THR A 22 -0.49 -8.36 1.07
N CYS A 23 0.42 -9.23 1.50
CA CYS A 23 1.74 -9.36 0.90
C CYS A 23 2.17 -10.81 0.81
N GLU A 24 2.67 -11.22 -0.35
CA GLU A 24 3.10 -12.58 -0.64
C GLU A 24 4.45 -12.56 -1.37
N ASN A 25 5.26 -13.59 -1.13
CA ASN A 25 6.43 -13.90 -1.94
C ASN A 25 6.12 -15.11 -2.84
N LEU A 26 6.02 -14.86 -4.13
CA LEU A 26 5.77 -15.88 -5.17
C LEU A 26 7.06 -16.49 -5.72
N GLY A 27 8.22 -16.04 -5.24
CA GLY A 27 9.55 -16.49 -5.66
C GLY A 27 10.23 -17.34 -4.58
N ASN A 28 11.55 -17.20 -4.47
CA ASN A 28 12.34 -17.82 -3.40
C ASN A 28 13.22 -16.78 -2.72
N ARG A 29 13.96 -17.17 -1.67
CA ARG A 29 14.79 -16.24 -0.90
C ARG A 29 15.90 -15.55 -1.71
N ALA A 30 16.45 -16.19 -2.73
CA ALA A 30 17.51 -15.63 -3.55
C ALA A 30 16.98 -14.67 -4.63
N ILE A 31 15.79 -14.98 -5.16
CA ILE A 31 15.10 -14.22 -6.20
C ILE A 31 13.63 -14.08 -5.78
N PRO A 32 13.32 -13.17 -4.83
CA PRO A 32 11.97 -13.00 -4.34
C PRO A 32 11.10 -12.32 -5.40
N THR A 33 9.84 -12.74 -5.48
CA THR A 33 8.82 -12.06 -6.27
C THR A 33 7.75 -11.56 -5.33
N TRP A 34 7.80 -10.28 -5.01
CA TRP A 34 6.87 -9.67 -4.07
C TRP A 34 5.60 -9.25 -4.76
N GLN A 35 4.46 -9.61 -4.19
CA GLN A 35 3.15 -9.14 -4.61
C GLN A 35 2.41 -8.57 -3.41
N VAL A 36 2.06 -7.29 -3.50
CA VAL A 36 1.19 -6.61 -2.55
C VAL A 36 -0.12 -6.30 -3.24
N THR A 37 -1.24 -6.65 -2.62
CA THR A 37 -2.56 -6.22 -3.07
C THR A 37 -3.24 -5.42 -1.97
N ALA A 38 -4.10 -4.48 -2.34
CA ALA A 38 -4.90 -3.72 -1.39
C ALA A 38 -6.21 -3.28 -2.02
N SER A 39 -7.25 -3.16 -1.19
CA SER A 39 -8.57 -2.65 -1.59
C SER A 39 -8.81 -1.25 -1.01
N GLY A 40 -9.72 -0.50 -1.62
CA GLY A 40 -10.04 0.87 -1.19
C GLY A 40 -8.92 1.88 -1.46
N VAL A 41 -8.03 1.60 -2.42
CA VAL A 41 -6.94 2.49 -2.80
C VAL A 41 -7.46 3.62 -3.67
N ASP A 42 -7.34 4.85 -3.18
CA ASP A 42 -7.49 6.06 -3.97
C ASP A 42 -6.21 6.38 -4.75
N ASP A 43 -6.35 7.03 -5.90
CA ASP A 43 -5.23 7.47 -6.75
C ASP A 43 -4.16 6.38 -6.99
N ILE A 44 -4.59 5.24 -7.55
CA ILE A 44 -3.71 4.12 -7.90
C ILE A 44 -2.44 4.57 -8.66
N PRO A 45 -2.51 5.44 -9.69
CA PRO A 45 -1.31 5.91 -10.39
C PRO A 45 -0.31 6.64 -9.46
N GLY A 46 -0.80 7.54 -8.59
CA GLY A 46 0.05 8.23 -7.62
C GLY A 46 0.66 7.29 -6.59
N LYS A 47 -0.10 6.30 -6.08
CA LYS A 47 0.44 5.28 -5.17
C LYS A 47 1.50 4.41 -5.84
N CYS A 48 1.29 4.03 -7.09
CA CYS A 48 2.29 3.32 -7.88
C CYS A 48 3.58 4.11 -8.04
N GLY A 49 3.49 5.41 -8.35
CA GLY A 49 4.65 6.30 -8.41
C GLY A 49 5.41 6.31 -7.08
N GLY A 50 4.70 6.58 -5.98
CA GLY A 50 5.29 6.58 -4.65
C GLY A 50 5.95 5.25 -4.26
N LEU A 51 5.34 4.11 -4.58
CA LEU A 51 5.92 2.79 -4.30
C LEU A 51 7.23 2.58 -5.06
N TRP A 52 7.28 2.93 -6.34
CA TRP A 52 8.51 2.80 -7.13
C TRP A 52 9.60 3.78 -6.71
N ASP A 53 9.24 5.03 -6.41
CA ASP A 53 10.19 6.05 -5.96
C ASP A 53 10.84 5.66 -4.63
N ASN A 54 10.03 5.16 -3.68
CA ASN A 54 10.55 4.67 -2.41
C ASN A 54 11.40 3.40 -2.59
N LEU A 55 11.01 2.48 -3.48
CA LEU A 55 11.81 1.28 -3.77
C LEU A 55 13.17 1.63 -4.41
N ASN A 56 13.22 2.67 -5.25
CA ASN A 56 14.47 3.12 -5.88
C ASN A 56 15.51 3.62 -4.86
N GLY A 57 15.08 4.05 -3.67
CA GLY A 57 15.98 4.34 -2.54
C GLY A 57 16.76 3.11 -2.05
N TYR A 58 16.30 1.90 -2.38
CA TYR A 58 16.92 0.62 -2.05
C TYR A 58 17.56 -0.02 -3.29
N GLY A 59 18.58 0.64 -3.86
CA GLY A 59 19.21 0.20 -5.12
C GLY A 59 19.64 -1.27 -5.14
N ALA A 60 20.08 -1.83 -4.00
CA ALA A 60 20.46 -3.24 -3.88
C ALA A 60 19.28 -4.22 -4.02
N CYS A 61 18.05 -3.83 -3.61
CA CYS A 61 16.85 -4.64 -3.81
C CYS A 61 16.60 -4.86 -5.31
N GLY A 62 16.78 -3.80 -6.12
CA GLY A 62 16.49 -3.83 -7.55
C GLY A 62 15.01 -4.07 -7.85
N LYS A 63 14.63 -3.95 -9.12
CA LYS A 63 13.29 -4.35 -9.57
C LYS A 63 13.31 -4.77 -11.03
N SER A 64 12.70 -5.90 -11.31
CA SER A 64 12.39 -6.39 -12.66
C SER A 64 10.97 -6.97 -12.67
N ALA A 65 10.46 -7.32 -13.87
CA ALA A 65 9.09 -7.84 -14.03
C ALA A 65 8.03 -7.01 -13.28
N THR A 66 8.13 -5.69 -13.37
CA THR A 66 7.34 -4.75 -12.57
C THR A 66 5.91 -4.64 -13.08
N VAL A 67 4.96 -4.75 -12.16
CA VAL A 67 3.53 -4.51 -12.38
C VAL A 67 3.06 -3.57 -11.27
N CYS A 68 2.43 -2.47 -11.64
CA CYS A 68 1.68 -1.67 -10.68
C CYS A 68 0.44 -1.09 -11.35
N GLY A 69 -0.70 -1.23 -10.70
CA GLY A 69 -1.95 -0.68 -11.18
C GLY A 69 -3.14 -1.44 -10.61
N GLY A 70 -4.28 -1.30 -11.28
CA GLY A 70 -5.51 -1.97 -10.91
C GLY A 70 -6.71 -1.08 -11.14
N SER A 71 -7.89 -1.53 -10.70
CA SER A 71 -9.17 -0.88 -10.99
C SER A 71 -10.16 -1.05 -9.85
N ASN A 72 -11.16 -0.16 -9.78
CA ASN A 72 -12.19 -0.16 -8.75
C ASN A 72 -11.63 -0.14 -7.32
N GLY A 73 -10.55 0.64 -7.10
CA GLY A 73 -9.87 0.75 -5.81
C GLY A 73 -9.06 -0.48 -5.41
N ASN A 74 -8.90 -1.47 -6.29
CA ASN A 74 -8.04 -2.63 -6.05
C ASN A 74 -6.68 -2.38 -6.68
N LEU A 75 -5.65 -2.26 -5.86
CA LEU A 75 -4.26 -2.11 -6.27
C LEU A 75 -3.57 -3.48 -6.29
N VAL A 76 -2.73 -3.69 -7.30
CA VAL A 76 -1.71 -4.73 -7.34
C VAL A 76 -0.37 -4.06 -7.56
N TRP A 77 0.59 -4.33 -6.69
CA TRP A 77 1.99 -3.93 -6.82
C TRP A 77 2.87 -5.16 -6.75
N ARG A 78 3.57 -5.47 -7.86
CA ARG A 78 4.38 -6.68 -7.99
C ARG A 78 5.70 -6.43 -8.70
N PHE A 79 6.76 -7.06 -8.23
CA PHE A 79 8.06 -7.06 -8.89
C PHE A 79 8.91 -8.25 -8.44
N THR A 80 9.91 -8.58 -9.23
CA THR A 80 10.99 -9.48 -8.85
C THR A 80 12.18 -8.66 -8.37
N GLY A 81 12.69 -8.98 -7.19
CA GLY A 81 13.85 -8.36 -6.58
C GLY A 81 15.06 -9.30 -6.49
N SER A 82 16.14 -8.80 -5.89
CA SER A 82 17.31 -9.59 -5.51
C SER A 82 17.17 -10.15 -4.09
N SER A 83 18.15 -10.94 -3.64
CA SER A 83 18.25 -11.41 -2.26
C SER A 83 18.36 -10.29 -1.21
N ALA A 84 18.75 -9.08 -1.61
CA ALA A 84 18.75 -7.91 -0.74
C ALA A 84 17.34 -7.31 -0.56
N CYS A 85 16.38 -7.71 -1.39
CA CYS A 85 15.00 -7.27 -1.27
C CYS A 85 14.23 -8.11 -0.26
N THR A 86 14.53 -7.87 1.02
CA THR A 86 13.90 -8.57 2.14
C THR A 86 12.46 -8.12 2.37
N ALA A 87 11.68 -8.94 3.08
CA ALA A 87 10.33 -8.57 3.53
C ALA A 87 10.30 -7.20 4.24
N GLY A 88 11.33 -6.88 5.04
CA GLY A 88 11.44 -5.60 5.73
C GLY A 88 11.52 -4.39 4.79
N VAL A 89 12.21 -4.53 3.65
CA VAL A 89 12.26 -3.47 2.62
C VAL A 89 10.87 -3.24 2.06
N VAL A 90 10.15 -4.31 1.70
CA VAL A 90 8.80 -4.22 1.13
C VAL A 90 7.82 -3.59 2.11
N ASN A 91 7.83 -4.02 3.38
CA ASN A 91 7.02 -3.42 4.44
C ASN A 91 7.31 -1.92 4.60
N THR A 92 8.58 -1.53 4.56
CA THR A 92 9.00 -0.13 4.71
C THR A 92 8.55 0.71 3.52
N VAL A 93 8.74 0.24 2.29
CA VAL A 93 8.31 0.93 1.06
C VAL A 93 6.79 1.11 1.05
N TRP A 94 6.05 0.07 1.41
CA TRP A 94 4.59 0.15 1.54
C TRP A 94 4.16 1.24 2.53
N TYR A 95 4.73 1.23 3.73
CA TYR A 95 4.45 2.23 4.74
C TYR A 95 4.81 3.64 4.25
N SER A 96 5.96 3.82 3.60
CA SER A 96 6.39 5.12 3.12
C SER A 96 5.44 5.72 2.07
N ALA A 97 4.93 4.89 1.15
CA ALA A 97 4.04 5.34 0.07
C ALA A 97 2.58 5.50 0.52
N THR A 98 2.10 4.66 1.43
CA THR A 98 0.66 4.58 1.78
C THR A 98 0.33 5.03 3.19
N LYS A 99 1.32 5.12 4.07
CA LYS A 99 1.15 5.32 5.52
C LYS A 99 0.20 4.31 6.17
N ASN A 100 0.04 3.13 5.58
CA ASN A 100 -0.92 2.08 5.95
C ASN A 100 -2.40 2.52 5.91
N ASN A 101 -2.75 3.58 5.15
CA ASN A 101 -4.14 3.99 4.97
C ASN A 101 -5.00 2.90 4.28
N PHE A 102 -4.36 1.92 3.62
CA PHE A 102 -5.02 0.79 2.96
C PHE A 102 -4.84 -0.55 3.69
N GLY A 103 -4.43 -0.48 4.96
CA GLY A 103 -4.02 -1.64 5.76
C GLY A 103 -2.50 -1.78 5.82
N SER A 104 -2.01 -2.28 6.95
CA SER A 104 -0.61 -2.69 7.10
C SER A 104 -0.37 -4.03 6.42
N ILE A 105 0.79 -4.19 5.79
CA ILE A 105 1.22 -5.49 5.26
C ILE A 105 2.20 -6.18 6.21
N SER A 106 2.22 -7.51 6.14
CA SER A 106 3.22 -8.35 6.80
C SER A 106 3.78 -9.34 5.79
N CYS A 107 4.79 -8.93 5.03
CA CYS A 107 5.49 -9.81 4.11
C CYS A 107 6.30 -10.86 4.85
N GLN A 108 6.32 -12.09 4.33
CA GLN A 108 7.15 -13.20 4.84
C GLN A 108 7.92 -13.85 3.68
N ILE A 109 9.06 -14.46 3.97
CA ILE A 109 9.90 -15.21 3.01
C ILE A 109 9.62 -16.70 3.19
#